data_AF-A0A1B6JSQ6-F1
#
_entry.id   AF-A0A1B6JSQ6-F1
#
_cell.length_a   1.000
_cell.length_b   1.000
_cell.length_c   1.000
_cell.angle_alpha   90.00
_cell.angle_beta   90.00
_cell.angle_gamma   90.00
#
_symmetry.space_group_name_H-M   'P 1'
#
loop_
_entity.id
_entity.type
_entity.pdbx_description
1 polymer ?
#
loop_
_entity_poly.entity_id
_entity_poly.type
_entity_poly.pdbx_seq_one_letter_code
_entity_poly.pdbx_strand_id
1 'polypeptide(L)'
;MEAEHEINLYDIPLLALRPSTRQMIVNELNKKKILGSEEGLPRDWRGLVHLTGVQTPSSDSPASQVLTAWEKDPAASLGQLEEYLGQLDRWDIVDDVGHLLRADAQEFMSRMVDVPRQSSALSEID
;
A
#
# COMPACT_ATOMS: atom_id res chain seq x y z
N MET A 1 -13.23 16.15 24.52
CA MET A 1 -12.44 16.07 23.28
C MET A 1 -12.14 14.60 23.12
N GLU A 2 -12.96 13.89 22.35
CA GLU A 2 -12.67 12.49 22.02
C GLU A 2 -11.35 12.50 21.26
N ALA A 3 -10.37 11.73 21.73
CA ALA A 3 -9.18 11.47 20.94
C ALA A 3 -9.67 10.69 19.72
N GLU A 4 -9.77 11.37 18.57
CA GLU A 4 -9.83 10.73 17.28
C GLU A 4 -8.66 9.75 17.25
N HIS A 5 -8.96 8.46 17.35
CA HIS A 5 -7.92 7.44 17.30
C HIS A 5 -7.33 7.52 15.89
N GLU A 6 -6.14 8.08 15.77
CA GLU A 6 -5.42 8.13 14.50
C GLU A 6 -5.26 6.69 14.01
N ILE A 7 -5.69 6.45 12.77
CA ILE A 7 -5.64 5.12 12.17
C ILE A 7 -4.18 4.73 12.00
N ASN A 8 -3.78 3.64 12.64
CA ASN A 8 -2.46 3.06 12.46
C ASN A 8 -2.38 2.37 11.08
N LEU A 9 -1.69 2.98 10.13
CA LEU A 9 -1.57 2.47 8.76
C LEU A 9 -0.82 1.13 8.66
N TYR A 10 -0.04 0.75 9.67
CA TYR A 10 0.61 -0.57 9.72
C TYR A 10 -0.37 -1.71 9.94
N ASP A 11 -1.54 -1.44 10.52
CA ASP A 11 -2.60 -2.45 10.73
C ASP A 11 -3.49 -2.60 9.49
N ILE A 12 -3.28 -1.78 8.46
CA ILE A 12 -4.12 -1.74 7.25
C ILE A 12 -3.36 -2.41 6.11
N PRO A 13 -3.88 -3.51 5.52
CA PRO A 13 -3.18 -4.23 4.47
C PRO A 13 -3.01 -3.39 3.22
N LEU A 14 -1.96 -3.65 2.44
CA LEU A 14 -1.70 -2.95 1.17
C LEU A 14 -2.87 -3.07 0.18
N LEU A 15 -3.67 -4.14 0.28
CA LEU A 15 -4.90 -4.34 -0.49
C LEU A 15 -5.91 -3.20 -0.34
N ALA A 16 -5.87 -2.45 0.78
CA ALA A 16 -6.73 -1.29 1.00
C ALA A 16 -6.46 -0.13 0.02
N LEU A 17 -5.28 -0.12 -0.62
CA LEU A 17 -4.85 0.94 -1.53
C LEU A 17 -5.78 1.01 -2.76
N ARG A 18 -6.57 2.08 -2.85
CA ARG A 18 -7.56 2.24 -3.92
C ARG A 18 -6.89 2.49 -5.27
N PRO A 19 -7.57 2.19 -6.39
CA PRO A 19 -6.99 2.34 -7.73
C PRO A 19 -6.45 3.74 -8.04
N SER A 20 -7.10 4.81 -7.57
CA SER A 20 -6.67 6.19 -7.78
C SER A 20 -5.32 6.48 -7.09
N THR A 21 -5.23 6.19 -5.79
CA THR A 21 -4.00 6.38 -4.99
C THR A 21 -2.87 5.52 -5.54
N ARG A 22 -3.17 4.25 -5.86
CA ARG A 22 -2.22 3.34 -6.51
C ARG A 22 -1.68 3.93 -7.81
N GLN A 23 -2.54 4.47 -8.67
CA GLN A 23 -2.11 5.00 -9.96
C GLN A 23 -1.17 6.21 -9.80
N MET A 24 -1.41 7.06 -8.81
CA MET A 24 -0.49 8.18 -8.50
C MET A 24 0.90 7.68 -8.14
N ILE A 25 0.99 6.74 -7.20
CA ILE A 25 2.26 6.14 -6.77
C ILE A 25 2.97 5.44 -7.94
N VAL A 26 2.24 4.64 -8.72
CA VAL A 26 2.76 3.93 -9.90
C VAL A 26 3.33 4.91 -10.93
N ASN A 27 2.62 5.99 -11.23
CA ASN A 27 3.07 7.01 -12.18
C ASN A 27 4.40 7.63 -11.73
N GLU A 28 4.53 7.92 -10.45
CA GLU A 28 5.74 8.53 -9.90
C GLU A 28 6.93 7.59 -9.77
N LEU A 29 6.70 6.30 -9.51
CA LEU A 29 7.75 5.29 -9.38
C LEU A 29 8.19 4.68 -10.72
N ASN A 30 7.38 4.79 -11.78
CA ASN A 30 7.79 4.39 -13.12
C ASN A 30 8.70 5.44 -13.79
N LYS A 31 8.72 6.68 -13.27
CA LYS A 31 9.68 7.70 -13.72
C LYS A 31 11.09 7.33 -13.25
N LYS A 32 11.97 7.00 -14.19
CA LYS A 32 13.37 6.65 -13.89
C LYS A 32 14.05 7.76 -13.09
N LYS A 33 14.64 7.39 -11.95
CA LYS A 33 15.52 8.28 -11.17
C LYS A 33 16.96 7.78 -11.30
N ILE A 34 17.87 8.72 -11.58
CA ILE A 34 19.31 8.41 -11.76
C ILE A 34 20.04 8.46 -10.42
N LEU A 35 19.67 9.41 -9.56
CA LEU A 35 20.23 9.55 -8.22
C LEU A 35 19.58 8.53 -7.27
N GLY A 36 20.40 7.88 -6.46
CA GLY A 36 19.95 7.02 -5.37
C GLY A 36 19.44 7.83 -4.18
N SER A 37 18.82 7.14 -3.21
CA SER A 37 18.56 7.67 -1.88
C SER A 37 19.85 7.81 -1.07
N GLU A 38 19.77 8.41 0.12
CA GLU A 38 20.87 8.50 1.08
C GLU A 38 21.47 7.12 1.41
N GLU A 39 20.63 6.08 1.48
CA GLU A 39 21.03 4.68 1.69
C GLU A 39 21.49 3.97 0.40
N GLY A 40 21.61 4.69 -0.71
CA GLY A 40 22.07 4.17 -2.00
C GLY A 40 21.02 3.37 -2.79
N LEU A 41 19.74 3.40 -2.39
CA LEU A 41 18.67 2.69 -3.07
C LEU A 41 18.19 3.44 -4.33
N PRO A 42 17.80 2.73 -5.41
CA PRO A 42 17.15 3.38 -6.54
C PRO A 42 15.82 4.02 -6.13
N ARG A 43 15.61 5.30 -6.41
CA ARG A 43 14.41 6.06 -5.99
C ARG A 43 13.16 5.84 -6.88
N ASP A 44 13.17 4.77 -7.64
CA ASP A 44 12.09 4.32 -8.52
C ASP A 44 11.68 2.89 -8.16
N TRP A 45 10.84 2.25 -8.98
CA TRP A 45 10.31 0.90 -8.72
C TRP A 45 11.38 -0.16 -8.36
N ARG A 46 12.64 0.02 -8.80
CA ARG A 46 13.74 -0.91 -8.48
C ARG A 46 14.07 -0.91 -6.99
N GLY A 47 13.94 0.24 -6.32
CA GLY A 47 14.08 0.34 -4.87
C GLY A 47 12.99 -0.44 -4.15
N LEU A 48 11.75 -0.38 -4.63
CA LEU A 48 10.68 -1.22 -4.08
C LEU A 48 10.94 -2.71 -4.29
N VAL A 49 11.47 -3.13 -5.44
CA VAL A 49 11.88 -4.55 -5.63
C VAL A 49 12.91 -4.96 -4.58
N HIS A 50 13.90 -4.11 -4.31
CA HIS A 50 14.91 -4.37 -3.28
C HIS A 50 14.29 -4.54 -1.89
N LEU A 51 13.39 -3.63 -1.49
CA LEU A 51 12.79 -3.61 -0.16
C LEU A 51 11.74 -4.72 0.06
N THR A 52 11.01 -5.10 -0.99
CA THR A 52 9.92 -6.08 -0.90
C THR A 52 10.38 -7.51 -1.19
N GLY A 53 11.53 -7.69 -1.85
CA GLY A 53 12.02 -9.00 -2.28
C GLY A 53 11.17 -9.67 -3.36
N VAL A 54 10.22 -8.97 -3.98
CA VAL A 54 9.41 -9.52 -5.06
C VAL A 54 10.25 -9.74 -6.31
N GLN A 55 9.76 -10.57 -7.24
CA GLN A 55 10.45 -10.79 -8.50
C GLN A 55 10.47 -9.52 -9.35
N THR A 56 11.59 -9.31 -10.04
CA THR A 56 11.76 -8.17 -10.95
C THR A 56 10.69 -8.21 -12.06
N PRO A 57 9.94 -7.12 -12.27
CA PRO A 57 8.91 -7.04 -13.29
C PRO A 57 9.48 -7.07 -14.71
N SER A 58 8.67 -7.54 -15.66
CA SER A 58 9.06 -7.68 -17.08
C SER A 58 8.20 -6.85 -18.04
N SER A 59 7.27 -6.03 -17.53
CA SER A 59 6.34 -5.22 -18.34
C SER A 59 6.66 -3.74 -18.35
N ASP A 60 5.91 -3.01 -19.19
CA ASP A 60 5.95 -1.56 -19.34
C ASP A 60 5.46 -0.77 -18.10
N SER A 61 4.78 -1.42 -17.13
CA SER A 61 4.38 -0.79 -15.86
C SER A 61 4.98 -1.54 -14.65
N PRO A 62 6.30 -1.43 -14.44
CA PRO A 62 7.00 -2.22 -13.44
C PRO A 62 6.55 -1.93 -12.01
N ALA A 63 6.32 -0.66 -11.62
CA ALA A 63 5.83 -0.33 -10.28
C ALA A 63 4.46 -0.98 -9.98
N SER A 64 3.57 -1.03 -10.97
CA SER A 64 2.26 -1.67 -10.78
C SER A 64 2.40 -3.16 -10.50
N GLN A 65 3.30 -3.85 -11.21
CA GLN A 65 3.55 -5.27 -10.97
C GLN A 65 4.16 -5.53 -9.60
N VAL A 66 5.09 -4.68 -9.17
CA VAL A 66 5.70 -4.77 -7.85
C VAL A 66 4.64 -4.63 -6.76
N LEU A 67 3.77 -3.62 -6.83
CA LEU A 67 2.69 -3.45 -5.85
C LEU A 67 1.69 -4.62 -5.85
N THR A 68 1.29 -5.12 -7.03
CA THR A 68 0.38 -6.27 -7.14
C THR A 68 1.02 -7.57 -6.62
N ALA A 69 2.33 -7.75 -6.79
CA ALA A 69 3.04 -8.90 -6.25
C ALA A 69 3.19 -8.79 -4.72
N TRP A 70 3.57 -7.61 -4.24
CA TRP A 70 3.81 -7.34 -2.82
C TRP A 70 2.53 -7.40 -1.99
N GLU A 71 1.38 -6.99 -2.53
CA GLU A 71 0.07 -7.06 -1.86
C GLU A 71 -0.33 -8.48 -1.39
N LYS A 72 0.28 -9.52 -1.98
CA LYS A 72 0.05 -10.92 -1.58
C LYS A 72 0.77 -11.30 -0.29
N ASP A 73 1.75 -10.50 0.14
CA ASP A 73 2.44 -10.69 1.41
C ASP A 73 1.51 -10.24 2.56
N PRO A 74 1.18 -11.12 3.52
CA PRO A 74 0.33 -10.74 4.65
C PRO A 74 0.95 -9.68 5.56
N ALA A 75 2.27 -9.45 5.49
CA ALA A 75 2.92 -8.36 6.20
C ALA A 75 2.76 -7.00 5.49
N ALA A 76 2.44 -6.98 4.19
CA ALA A 76 2.35 -5.75 3.40
C ALA A 76 1.21 -4.85 3.89
N SER A 77 1.57 -3.63 4.31
CA SER A 77 0.63 -2.64 4.84
C SER A 77 0.78 -1.27 4.17
N LEU A 78 -0.22 -0.40 4.36
CA LEU A 78 -0.15 1.00 3.92
C LEU A 78 0.98 1.75 4.65
N GLY A 79 1.19 1.46 5.94
CA GLY A 79 2.27 2.04 6.73
C GLY A 79 3.65 1.64 6.21
N GLN A 80 3.84 0.37 5.86
CA GLN A 80 5.09 -0.07 5.22
C GLN A 80 5.31 0.57 3.85
N LEU A 81 4.26 0.79 3.05
CA LEU A 81 4.40 1.50 1.78
C LEU A 81 4.89 2.93 2.01
N GLU A 82 4.31 3.65 2.97
CA GLU A 82 4.75 5.01 3.35
C GLU A 82 6.21 5.00 3.82
N GLU A 83 6.57 4.05 4.69
CA GLU A 83 7.94 3.88 5.18
C GLU A 83 8.94 3.60 4.05
N TYR A 84 8.61 2.69 3.13
CA TYR A 84 9.48 2.36 2.01
C TYR A 84 9.64 3.55 1.05
N LEU A 85 8.60 4.34 0.82
CA LEU A 85 8.72 5.58 0.05
C LEU A 85 9.68 6.57 0.74
N GLY A 86 9.65 6.65 2.07
CA GLY A 86 10.62 7.41 2.87
C GLY A 86 12.06 6.91 2.69
N GLN A 87 12.30 5.59 2.78
CA GLN A 87 13.63 4.99 2.57
C GLN A 87 14.18 5.21 1.14
N LEU A 88 13.30 5.40 0.16
CA LEU A 88 13.65 5.75 -1.21
C LEU A 88 13.80 7.28 -1.43
N ASP A 89 13.80 8.09 -0.37
CA ASP A 89 13.76 9.56 -0.43
C ASP A 89 12.66 10.08 -1.36
N ARG A 90 11.51 9.42 -1.41
CA ARG A 90 10.34 9.86 -2.19
C ARG A 90 9.34 10.58 -1.29
N TRP A 91 9.85 11.53 -0.51
CA TRP A 91 9.05 12.42 0.33
C TRP A 91 8.02 13.20 -0.49
N ASP A 92 8.31 13.51 -1.76
CA ASP A 92 7.35 14.09 -2.70
C ASP A 92 6.09 13.22 -2.88
N ILE A 93 6.26 11.90 -2.98
CA ILE A 93 5.12 10.98 -3.05
C ILE A 93 4.40 10.92 -1.71
N VAL A 94 5.15 10.80 -0.60
CA VAL A 94 4.58 10.70 0.76
C VAL A 94 3.68 11.90 1.06
N ASP A 95 4.15 13.11 0.78
CA ASP A 95 3.39 14.35 0.98
C ASP A 95 2.11 14.37 0.11
N ASP A 96 2.20 13.95 -1.15
CA ASP A 96 1.08 13.95 -2.09
C ASP A 96 0.00 12.91 -1.73
N VAL A 97 0.38 11.74 -1.21
CA VAL A 97 -0.54 10.61 -1.01
C VAL A 97 -0.89 10.32 0.45
N GLY A 98 -0.21 10.89 1.44
CA GLY A 98 -0.40 10.53 2.86
C GLY A 98 -1.83 10.73 3.38
N HIS A 99 -2.53 11.77 2.91
CA HIS A 99 -3.95 11.99 3.20
C HIS A 99 -4.86 10.98 2.48
N LEU A 100 -4.47 10.53 1.28
CA LEU A 100 -5.20 9.52 0.51
C LEU A 100 -5.04 8.14 1.15
N LEU A 101 -3.85 7.78 1.65
CA LEU A 101 -3.63 6.51 2.36
C LEU A 101 -4.55 6.39 3.59
N ARG A 102 -4.71 7.49 4.34
CA ARG A 102 -5.66 7.55 5.47
C ARG A 102 -7.11 7.41 5.03
N ALA A 103 -7.50 8.07 3.95
CA ALA A 103 -8.86 7.94 3.40
C ALA A 103 -9.14 6.52 2.88
N ASP A 104 -8.17 5.91 2.20
CA ASP A 104 -8.22 4.53 1.71
C ASP A 104 -8.38 3.55 2.89
N ALA A 105 -7.63 3.77 3.98
CA ALA A 105 -7.75 3.00 5.21
C ALA A 105 -9.13 3.10 5.87
N GLN A 106 -9.65 4.33 6.01
CA GLN A 106 -11.01 4.56 6.55
C GLN A 106 -12.08 3.82 5.76
N GLU A 107 -12.03 3.91 4.43
CA GLU A 107 -12.98 3.24 3.57
C GLU A 107 -12.86 1.70 3.66
N PHE A 108 -11.63 1.19 3.70
CA PHE A 108 -11.40 -0.25 3.87
C PHE A 108 -11.97 -0.76 5.20
N MET A 109 -11.72 -0.05 6.31
CA MET A 109 -12.28 -0.41 7.62
C MET A 109 -13.81 -0.36 7.65
N SER A 110 -14.43 0.68 7.07
CA SER A 110 -15.89 0.77 6.97
C SER A 110 -16.47 -0.44 6.25
N ARG A 111 -15.89 -0.81 5.11
CA ARG A 111 -16.35 -1.97 4.32
C ARG A 111 -16.21 -3.29 5.09
N MET A 112 -15.19 -3.44 5.94
CA MET A 112 -15.03 -4.63 6.77
C MET A 112 -16.05 -4.71 7.90
N VAL A 113 -16.45 -3.57 8.47
CA VAL A 113 -17.50 -3.50 9.50
C VAL A 113 -18.89 -3.74 8.91
N ASP A 114 -19.11 -3.28 7.67
CA ASP A 114 -20.38 -3.39 6.95
C ASP A 114 -20.63 -4.77 6.30
N VAL A 115 -19.70 -5.72 6.38
CA VAL A 115 -19.97 -7.11 5.96
C VAL A 115 -21.04 -7.69 6.89
N PRO A 116 -22.28 -7.94 6.41
CA PRO A 116 -23.28 -8.57 7.26
C PRO A 116 -22.79 -9.98 7.61
N ARG A 117 -22.76 -10.32 8.89
CA ARG A 117 -22.65 -11.71 9.37
C ARG A 117 -23.83 -12.52 8.82
N GLN A 118 -23.80 -12.94 7.56
CA GLN A 118 -24.79 -13.86 7.04
C GLN A 118 -24.50 -15.27 7.57
N SER A 119 -25.15 -15.54 8.70
CA SER A 119 -25.86 -16.78 9.05
C SER A 119 -25.08 -18.09 9.07
N SER A 120 -24.43 -18.37 10.20
CA SER A 120 -24.43 -19.74 10.75
C SER A 120 -25.81 -20.02 11.34
N ALA A 121 -26.77 -20.35 10.49
CA ALA A 121 -28.01 -20.98 10.90
C ALA A 121 -28.34 -22.04 9.88
N LEU A 122 -28.03 -23.29 10.24
CA LEU A 122 -28.82 -24.50 9.99
C LEU A 122 -28.13 -25.62 10.78
N SER A 123 -28.26 -25.53 12.10
CA SER A 123 -28.34 -26.71 12.95
C SER A 123 -29.76 -27.27 12.86
N GLU A 124 -29.85 -28.59 12.81
CA GLU A 124 -31.02 -29.39 13.22
C GLU A 124 -32.26 -29.29 12.32
N ILE A 125 -32.38 -30.28 11.44
CA ILE A 125 -33.66 -30.93 11.16
C ILE A 125 -33.46 -32.44 11.33
N ASP A 126 -34.24 -32.99 12.25
CA ASP A 126 -34.49 -34.42 12.50
C ASP A 126 -34.82 -35.21 11.21
#